data_AF-A0A819Y974-F1
#
_entry.id   AF-A0A819Y974-F1
#
_cell.length_a   1.000
_cell.length_b   1.000
_cell.length_c   1.000
_cell.angle_alpha   90.00
_cell.angle_beta   90.00
_cell.angle_gamma   90.00
#
_symmetry.space_group_name_H-M   'P 1'
#
loop_
_entity.id
_entity.type
_entity.pdbx_description
1 polymer ?
#
loop_
_entity_poly.entity_id
_entity_poly.type
_entity_poly.pdbx_seq_one_letter_code
_entity_poly.pdbx_strand_id
1 'polypeptide(L)'
;MKTTGWIGLGISPAGGMPGADIALGWVDQTGTAYIQDRYACSYSRPIMDKNEVNWIVLQGREVNGWTAIQFKRMFDTCDSMDVPITFGTNKLIFAYGLVDPDLSQPNNDITYHENRRGSRTLPLRSYSNPPSASEFAAFDSVEFRLDNVSSFLL
;
A
#
# COMPACT_ATOMS: atom_id res chain seq x y z
N MET A 1 -3.55 -10.21 3.03
CA MET A 1 -2.83 -11.01 2.02
C MET A 1 -2.47 -12.36 2.59
N LYS A 2 -2.42 -13.41 1.77
CA LYS A 2 -1.93 -14.72 2.21
C LYS A 2 -0.39 -14.75 2.18
N THR A 3 0.20 -14.20 3.22
CA THR A 3 1.64 -14.17 3.47
C THR A 3 1.90 -14.02 4.97
N THR A 4 3.16 -14.23 5.36
CA THR A 4 3.72 -13.91 6.69
C THR A 4 4.92 -12.97 6.56
N GLY A 5 4.90 -12.15 5.51
CA GLY A 5 5.95 -11.21 5.17
C GLY A 5 5.37 -9.86 4.81
N TRP A 6 6.10 -9.07 4.05
CA TRP A 6 5.65 -7.73 3.67
C TRP A 6 4.51 -7.75 2.63
N ILE A 7 3.66 -6.72 2.71
CA ILE A 7 2.63 -6.35 1.73
C ILE A 7 2.91 -4.93 1.24
N GLY A 8 2.88 -4.73 -0.08
CA GLY A 8 2.93 -3.42 -0.71
C GLY A 8 1.58 -3.08 -1.34
N LEU A 9 1.08 -1.88 -1.09
CA LEU A 9 -0.02 -1.25 -1.83
C LEU A 9 0.50 0.08 -2.35
N GLY A 10 0.32 0.34 -3.65
CA GLY A 10 0.73 1.61 -4.24
C GLY A 10 -0.34 2.27 -5.08
N ILE A 11 -0.38 3.59 -5.04
CA ILE A 11 -1.13 4.44 -5.98
C ILE A 11 -0.21 4.69 -7.16
N SER A 12 -0.65 4.33 -8.36
CA SER A 12 0.17 4.35 -9.57
C SER A 12 -0.43 5.28 -10.62
N PRO A 13 0.37 6.15 -11.26
CA PRO A 13 -0.11 6.98 -12.36
C PRO A 13 -0.57 6.13 -13.57
N ALA A 14 0.11 5.01 -13.82
CA ALA A 14 -0.07 4.19 -15.02
C ALA A 14 -0.52 2.73 -14.75
N GLY A 15 -0.63 2.32 -13.48
CA GLY A 15 -0.93 0.93 -13.09
C GLY A 15 0.31 0.01 -13.06
N GLY A 16 1.52 0.58 -13.13
CA GLY A 16 2.81 -0.11 -12.99
C GLY A 16 3.65 0.49 -11.87
N MET A 17 4.86 -0.06 -11.63
CA MET A 17 5.76 0.43 -10.58
C MET A 17 6.27 1.86 -10.81
N PRO A 18 6.75 2.26 -12.00
CA PRO A 18 7.34 3.58 -12.17
C PRO A 18 6.37 4.72 -11.81
N GLY A 19 6.82 5.60 -10.91
CA GLY A 19 6.05 6.72 -10.39
C GLY A 19 5.03 6.36 -9.31
N ALA A 20 5.02 5.12 -8.80
CA ALA A 20 4.06 4.72 -7.78
C ALA A 20 4.51 5.15 -6.37
N ASP A 21 3.55 5.69 -5.63
CA ASP A 21 3.59 5.98 -4.19
C ASP A 21 3.10 4.74 -3.45
N ILE A 22 3.94 4.13 -2.60
CA ILE A 22 3.78 2.78 -2.06
C ILE A 22 3.86 2.79 -0.53
N ALA A 23 2.79 2.34 0.11
CA ALA A 23 2.84 1.82 1.47
C ALA A 23 3.37 0.39 1.47
N LEU A 24 4.52 0.15 2.10
CA LEU A 24 5.04 -1.19 2.35
C LEU A 24 4.93 -1.53 3.84
N GLY A 25 4.06 -2.48 4.19
CA GLY A 25 3.82 -2.84 5.58
C GLY A 25 4.04 -4.33 5.87
N TRP A 26 4.31 -4.64 7.13
CA TRP A 26 4.46 -6.00 7.64
C TRP A 26 4.09 -6.05 9.14
N VAL A 27 4.02 -7.25 9.70
CA VAL A 27 3.82 -7.47 11.14
C VAL A 27 4.99 -8.32 11.62
N ASP A 28 5.76 -7.81 12.57
CA ASP A 28 6.93 -8.54 13.07
C ASP A 28 6.55 -9.72 13.99
N GLN A 29 7.56 -10.45 14.43
CA GLN A 29 7.41 -11.60 15.33
C GLN A 29 6.83 -11.24 16.70
N THR A 30 6.85 -9.97 17.11
CA THR A 30 6.22 -9.49 18.35
C THR A 30 4.74 -9.16 18.18
N GLY A 31 4.23 -9.18 16.93
CA GLY A 31 2.89 -8.74 16.57
C GLY A 31 2.79 -7.24 16.31
N THR A 32 3.91 -6.52 16.25
CA THR A 32 3.93 -5.08 15.99
C THR A 32 3.83 -4.83 14.48
N ALA A 33 2.90 -3.95 14.09
CA ALA A 33 2.70 -3.58 12.70
C ALA A 33 3.55 -2.37 12.29
N TYR A 34 4.12 -2.43 11.09
CA TYR A 34 4.97 -1.39 10.53
C TYR A 34 4.50 -1.01 9.13
N ILE A 35 4.77 0.23 8.75
CA ILE A 35 4.67 0.73 7.37
C ILE A 35 5.91 1.58 7.08
N GLN A 36 6.42 1.43 5.86
CA GLN A 36 7.36 2.36 5.24
C GLN A 36 6.68 3.05 4.06
N ASP A 37 6.93 4.36 3.99
CA ASP A 37 6.66 5.18 2.84
C ASP A 37 7.73 4.96 1.77
N ARG A 38 7.33 4.64 0.55
CA ARG A 38 8.25 4.31 -0.53
C ARG A 38 7.80 4.84 -1.88
N TYR A 39 8.78 5.25 -2.66
CA TYR A 39 8.57 5.69 -4.04
C TYR A 39 9.28 4.77 -5.04
N ALA A 40 8.57 4.37 -6.10
CA ALA A 40 9.11 3.51 -7.14
C ALA A 40 9.56 4.31 -8.37
N CYS A 41 10.86 4.62 -8.46
CA CYS A 41 11.42 5.33 -9.61
C CYS A 41 11.35 4.54 -10.93
N SER A 42 11.38 3.21 -10.86
CA SER A 42 11.39 2.31 -12.02
C SER A 42 10.90 0.91 -11.65
N TYR A 43 11.06 -0.07 -12.54
CA TYR A 43 10.85 -1.49 -12.22
C TYR A 43 12.03 -2.06 -11.40
N SER A 44 12.33 -1.40 -10.30
CA SER A 44 13.39 -1.78 -9.36
C SER A 44 12.87 -1.62 -7.92
N ARG A 45 13.70 -1.91 -6.92
CA ARG A 45 13.28 -1.79 -5.53
C ARG A 45 12.85 -0.35 -5.24
N PRO A 46 11.63 -0.11 -4.72
CA PRO A 46 11.19 1.21 -4.30
C PRO A 46 12.11 1.77 -3.22
N ILE A 47 12.51 3.03 -3.39
CA ILE A 47 13.32 3.76 -2.42
C ILE A 47 12.45 4.23 -1.27
N MET A 48 13.03 4.40 -0.09
CA MET A 48 12.34 5.01 1.04
C MET A 48 12.13 6.50 0.75
N ASP A 49 10.89 6.96 0.91
CA ASP A 49 10.64 8.39 1.01
C ASP A 49 11.02 8.85 2.43
N LYS A 50 11.99 9.76 2.51
CA LYS A 50 12.57 10.20 3.78
C LYS A 50 12.22 11.64 4.10
N ASN A 51 11.64 12.37 3.15
CA ASN A 51 11.36 13.78 3.34
C ASN A 51 10.09 13.95 4.17
N GLU A 52 9.07 13.13 3.89
CA GLU A 52 7.79 13.13 4.59
C GLU A 52 7.29 11.68 4.77
N VAL A 53 6.60 11.40 5.89
CA VAL A 53 5.98 10.09 6.14
C VAL A 53 4.47 10.28 6.06
N ASN A 54 3.89 9.91 4.93
CA ASN A 54 2.50 10.20 4.61
C ASN A 54 1.55 9.03 4.93
N TRP A 55 2.09 7.80 4.97
CA TRP A 55 1.36 6.61 5.38
C TRP A 55 1.51 6.32 6.88
N ILE A 56 0.40 6.36 7.61
CA ILE A 56 0.38 6.17 9.06
C ILE A 56 -0.28 4.83 9.38
N VAL A 57 0.49 3.89 9.93
CA VAL A 57 -0.03 2.61 10.44
C VAL A 57 -0.97 2.85 11.62
N LEU A 58 -2.11 2.16 11.63
CA LEU A 58 -3.08 2.19 12.72
C LEU A 58 -3.03 0.90 13.52
N GLN A 59 -3.03 -0.24 12.83
CA GLN A 59 -2.88 -1.56 13.41
C GLN A 59 -2.50 -2.58 12.34
N GLY A 60 -2.04 -3.74 12.76
CA GLY A 60 -1.88 -4.88 11.89
C GLY A 60 -2.03 -6.17 12.69
N ARG A 61 -2.28 -7.26 11.97
CA ARG A 61 -2.33 -8.58 12.55
C ARG A 61 -1.84 -9.61 11.55
N GLU A 62 -1.22 -10.64 12.07
CA GLU A 62 -0.89 -11.84 11.33
C GLU A 62 -1.54 -13.05 12.00
N VAL A 63 -2.32 -13.81 11.24
CA VAL A 63 -3.03 -14.98 11.77
C VAL A 63 -3.22 -16.01 10.67
N ASN A 64 -2.88 -17.27 10.95
CA ASN A 64 -3.07 -18.39 10.02
C ASN A 64 -2.45 -18.18 8.62
N GLY A 65 -1.27 -17.56 8.56
CA GLY A 65 -0.59 -17.26 7.29
C GLY A 65 -1.23 -16.11 6.49
N TRP A 66 -2.01 -15.26 7.16
CA TRP A 66 -2.57 -14.04 6.59
C TRP A 66 -2.11 -12.82 7.36
N THR A 67 -1.50 -11.87 6.66
CA THR A 67 -1.18 -10.54 7.18
C THR A 67 -2.25 -9.53 6.73
N ALA A 68 -2.71 -8.70 7.66
CA ALA A 68 -3.62 -7.58 7.42
C ALA A 68 -3.08 -6.33 8.12
N ILE A 69 -3.09 -5.20 7.41
CA ILE A 69 -2.58 -3.93 7.91
C ILE A 69 -3.62 -2.86 7.62
N GLN A 70 -3.91 -2.04 8.63
CA GLN A 70 -4.78 -0.89 8.54
C GLN A 70 -3.94 0.37 8.72
N PHE A 71 -4.18 1.35 7.86
CA PHE A 71 -3.44 2.61 7.83
C PHE A 71 -4.35 3.75 7.41
N LYS A 72 -3.84 4.98 7.52
CA LYS A 72 -4.43 6.20 6.97
C LYS A 72 -3.38 6.99 6.20
N ARG A 73 -3.83 7.75 5.20
CA ARG A 73 -3.06 8.70 4.39
C ARG A 73 -3.98 9.84 3.99
N MET A 74 -3.47 11.06 3.87
CA MET A 74 -4.24 12.16 3.29
C MET A 74 -4.56 11.87 1.81
N PHE A 75 -5.63 12.48 1.28
CA PHE A 75 -5.90 12.34 -0.15
C PHE A 75 -4.83 13.04 -0.99
N ASP A 76 -4.41 14.23 -0.56
CA ASP A 76 -3.32 15.00 -1.14
C ASP A 76 -2.35 15.32 -0.02
N THR A 77 -1.09 14.92 -0.19
CA THR A 77 -0.01 15.09 0.79
C THR A 77 0.82 16.31 0.45
N CYS A 78 0.67 16.88 -0.76
CA CYS A 78 1.53 17.91 -1.33
C CYS A 78 3.01 17.51 -1.47
N ASP A 79 3.33 16.21 -1.37
CA ASP A 79 4.67 15.68 -1.62
C ASP A 79 4.86 15.40 -3.13
N SER A 80 6.00 15.81 -3.66
CA SER A 80 6.41 15.59 -5.04
C SER A 80 6.60 14.11 -5.43
N MET A 81 6.85 13.23 -4.47
CA MET A 81 6.97 11.78 -4.70
C MET A 81 5.67 11.02 -4.49
N ASP A 82 4.61 11.72 -4.07
CA ASP A 82 3.30 11.12 -3.82
C ASP A 82 2.33 11.30 -4.97
N VAL A 83 1.40 10.34 -5.09
CA VAL A 83 0.33 10.40 -6.09
C VAL A 83 -0.96 10.84 -5.41
N PRO A 84 -1.56 11.99 -5.77
CA PRO A 84 -2.78 12.44 -5.13
C PRO A 84 -3.95 11.50 -5.43
N ILE A 85 -4.73 11.18 -4.40
CA ILE A 85 -6.00 10.47 -4.53
C ILE A 85 -7.04 11.48 -5.01
N THR A 86 -7.28 11.44 -6.32
CA THR A 86 -8.25 12.32 -6.97
C THR A 86 -9.64 11.72 -6.91
N PHE A 87 -10.64 12.58 -7.11
CA PHE A 87 -12.01 12.12 -7.30
C PHE A 87 -12.12 11.23 -8.54
N GLY A 88 -12.98 10.21 -8.45
CA GLY A 88 -13.12 9.20 -9.49
C GLY A 88 -12.13 8.05 -9.28
N THR A 89 -11.67 7.45 -10.38
CA THR A 89 -10.91 6.20 -10.32
C THR A 89 -9.41 6.43 -10.17
N ASN A 90 -8.80 5.69 -9.24
CA ASN A 90 -7.36 5.65 -9.01
C ASN A 90 -6.84 4.26 -9.39
N LYS A 91 -5.67 4.19 -10.03
CA LYS A 91 -5.02 2.91 -10.34
C LYS A 91 -4.14 2.51 -9.18
N LEU A 92 -4.34 1.30 -8.71
CA LEU A 92 -3.58 0.72 -7.62
C LEU A 92 -2.76 -0.45 -8.13
N ILE A 93 -1.58 -0.59 -7.56
CA ILE A 93 -0.75 -1.79 -7.66
C ILE A 93 -0.64 -2.42 -6.29
N PHE A 94 -0.43 -3.71 -6.26
CA PHE A 94 -0.12 -4.42 -5.02
C PHE A 94 0.93 -5.48 -5.28
N ALA A 95 1.68 -5.81 -4.24
CA ALA A 95 2.65 -6.89 -4.23
C ALA A 95 2.81 -7.45 -2.83
N TYR A 96 3.37 -8.65 -2.67
CA TYR A 96 3.74 -9.17 -1.36
C TYR A 96 4.94 -10.11 -1.43
N GLY A 97 5.77 -10.07 -0.39
CA GLY A 97 6.88 -10.98 -0.16
C GLY A 97 6.53 -12.02 0.91
N LEU A 98 7.33 -13.08 0.99
CA LEU A 98 7.14 -14.17 1.97
C LEU A 98 7.95 -14.00 3.25
N VAL A 99 8.79 -12.97 3.31
CA VAL A 99 9.69 -12.69 4.42
C VAL A 99 9.54 -11.21 4.78
N ASP A 100 9.53 -10.91 6.07
CA ASP A 100 9.57 -9.53 6.56
C ASP A 100 10.82 -8.78 6.07
N PRO A 101 10.79 -7.44 6.02
CA PRO A 101 11.95 -6.67 5.63
C PRO A 101 13.10 -6.82 6.63
N ASP A 102 14.34 -7.00 6.14
CA ASP A 102 15.55 -6.95 6.94
C ASP A 102 16.09 -5.52 6.97
N LEU A 103 15.67 -4.77 7.99
CA LEU A 103 16.06 -3.36 8.16
C LEU A 103 17.56 -3.17 8.46
N SER A 104 18.32 -4.24 8.75
CA SER A 104 19.78 -4.16 8.87
C SER A 104 20.47 -4.01 7.51
N GLN A 105 19.76 -4.30 6.41
CA GLN A 105 20.24 -4.23 5.04
C GLN A 105 19.52 -3.11 4.28
N PRO A 106 19.80 -1.81 4.50
CA PRO A 106 19.04 -0.72 3.89
C PRO A 106 19.07 -0.71 2.36
N ASN A 107 20.07 -1.37 1.77
CA ASN A 107 20.21 -1.54 0.33
C ASN A 107 19.73 -2.91 -0.17
N ASN A 108 19.05 -3.71 0.65
CA ASN A 108 18.44 -4.99 0.29
C ASN A 108 17.38 -5.44 1.32
N ASP A 109 16.63 -4.49 1.84
CA ASP A 109 15.75 -4.72 2.97
C ASP A 109 14.50 -5.50 2.59
N ILE A 110 13.99 -5.33 1.38
CA ILE A 110 12.81 -6.04 0.88
C ILE A 110 13.15 -7.04 -0.22
N THR A 111 12.63 -8.25 -0.08
CA THR A 111 12.74 -9.33 -1.06
C THR A 111 11.87 -9.07 -2.29
N TYR A 112 12.25 -9.62 -3.45
CA TYR A 112 11.44 -9.49 -4.67
C TYR A 112 10.10 -10.23 -4.54
N HIS A 113 9.01 -9.60 -5.00
CA HIS A 113 7.67 -10.18 -4.93
C HIS A 113 7.39 -11.28 -5.95
N GLU A 114 8.26 -11.50 -6.95
CA GLU A 114 8.03 -12.46 -8.03
C GLU A 114 6.65 -12.22 -8.70
N ASN A 115 5.87 -13.27 -8.94
CA ASN A 115 4.52 -13.20 -9.51
C ASN A 115 3.43 -12.83 -8.48
N ARG A 116 3.77 -12.56 -7.21
CA ARG A 116 2.83 -12.17 -6.15
C ARG A 116 2.51 -10.68 -6.22
N ARG A 117 1.97 -10.25 -7.36
CA ARG A 117 1.64 -8.85 -7.64
C ARG A 117 0.39 -8.73 -8.51
N GLY A 118 -0.16 -7.52 -8.57
CA GLY A 118 -1.25 -7.21 -9.50
C GLY A 118 -1.58 -5.73 -9.52
N SER A 119 -2.66 -5.38 -10.22
CA SER A 119 -3.20 -4.03 -10.25
C SER A 119 -4.72 -4.04 -10.23
N ARG A 120 -5.32 -2.95 -9.75
CA ARG A 120 -6.79 -2.77 -9.74
C ARG A 120 -7.10 -1.29 -9.84
N THR A 121 -8.14 -0.93 -10.58
CA THR A 121 -8.64 0.45 -10.66
C THR A 121 -9.89 0.58 -9.81
N LEU A 122 -9.93 1.52 -8.87
CA LEU A 122 -11.06 1.71 -7.94
C LEU A 122 -11.36 3.19 -7.68
N PRO A 123 -12.61 3.55 -7.39
CA PRO A 123 -12.97 4.88 -6.92
C PRO A 123 -12.66 5.01 -5.42
N LEU A 124 -11.51 5.59 -5.07
CA LEU A 124 -11.11 5.77 -3.67
C LEU A 124 -11.68 7.04 -3.03
N ARG A 125 -12.11 7.99 -3.86
CA ARG A 125 -12.74 9.23 -3.45
C ARG A 125 -13.96 9.46 -4.33
N SER A 126 -15.14 9.32 -3.75
CA SER A 126 -16.42 9.46 -4.46
C SER A 126 -17.07 10.83 -4.18
N TYR A 127 -17.86 11.30 -5.13
CA TYR A 127 -18.74 12.46 -4.95
C TYR A 127 -20.05 12.13 -4.22
N SER A 128 -20.36 10.85 -4.00
CA SER A 128 -21.70 10.39 -3.64
C SER A 128 -22.03 10.36 -2.13
N ASN A 129 -21.15 10.83 -1.25
CA ASN A 129 -21.46 11.09 0.15
C ASN A 129 -20.77 12.40 0.58
N PRO A 130 -21.42 13.58 0.45
CA PRO A 130 -21.09 14.64 1.40
C PRO A 130 -21.30 14.05 2.81
N PRO A 131 -20.41 14.32 3.79
CA PRO A 131 -20.68 13.94 5.16
C PRO A 131 -22.06 14.49 5.51
N SER A 132 -22.94 13.64 6.04
CA SER A 132 -24.17 14.15 6.63
C SER A 132 -23.77 15.25 7.61
N ALA A 133 -24.47 16.39 7.65
CA ALA A 133 -24.07 17.56 8.43
C ALA A 133 -23.95 17.30 9.95
N SER A 134 -24.21 16.06 10.40
CA SER A 134 -24.02 15.56 11.76
C SER A 134 -22.77 14.68 11.97
N GLU A 135 -22.02 14.32 10.94
CA GLU A 135 -20.82 13.48 11.07
C GLU A 135 -19.60 14.17 10.46
N PHE A 136 -18.69 14.61 11.32
CA PHE A 136 -17.29 14.87 10.96
C PHE A 136 -16.57 13.55 10.61
N ALA A 137 -17.03 12.82 9.58
CA ALA A 137 -16.28 11.68 9.08
C ALA A 137 -15.09 12.21 8.27
N ALA A 138 -13.97 12.46 8.95
CA ALA A 138 -12.74 13.00 8.35
C ALA A 138 -11.99 12.01 7.43
N PHE A 139 -12.56 10.82 7.19
CA PHE A 139 -11.90 9.73 6.44
C PHE A 139 -12.91 8.89 5.65
N ASP A 140 -12.55 8.57 4.40
CA ASP A 140 -13.18 7.47 3.65
C ASP A 140 -12.47 6.15 4.00
N SER A 141 -13.23 5.06 4.15
CA SER A 141 -12.69 3.73 4.43
C SER A 141 -12.90 2.80 3.24
N VAL A 142 -11.82 2.18 2.76
CA VAL A 142 -11.85 1.17 1.69
C VAL A 142 -11.17 -0.10 2.18
N GLU A 143 -11.89 -1.23 2.18
CA GLU A 143 -11.31 -2.53 2.49
C GLU A 143 -10.79 -3.20 1.22
N PHE A 144 -9.49 -3.46 1.17
CA PHE A 144 -8.85 -4.18 0.08
C PHE A 144 -8.67 -5.65 0.44
N ARG A 145 -9.62 -6.48 -0.02
CA ARG A 145 -9.45 -7.92 -0.07
C ARG A 145 -8.83 -8.29 -1.40
N LEU A 146 -7.59 -8.75 -1.33
CA LEU A 146 -6.85 -9.27 -2.45
C LEU A 146 -6.85 -10.78 -2.26
N ASP A 147 -7.96 -11.38 -2.70
CA ASP A 147 -8.05 -12.82 -2.81
C ASP A 147 -7.02 -13.28 -3.84
N ASN A 148 -6.49 -14.49 -3.65
CA ASN A 148 -5.48 -15.07 -4.52
C ASN A 148 -6.14 -15.47 -5.85
N VAL A 149 -6.56 -14.50 -6.67
CA VAL A 149 -7.12 -14.76 -7.99
C VAL A 149 -5.95 -15.00 -8.92
N SER A 150 -5.58 -16.27 -9.03
CA SER A 150 -4.88 -16.73 -10.22
C SER A 150 -5.81 -16.53 -11.41
N SER A 151 -5.54 -15.53 -12.24
CA SER A 151 -5.99 -15.55 -13.63
C SER A 151 -4.80 -15.25 -14.53
N PHE A 152 -4.33 -16.30 -15.19
CA PHE A 152 -3.40 -16.30 -16.30
C PHE A 152 -3.98 -15.58 -17.53
N LEU A 153 -3.05 -15.03 -18.34
CA LEU A 153 -3.12 -14.66 -19.77
C LEU A 153 -4.02 -13.44 -20.12
N LEU A 154 -3.58 -12.48 -20.94
CA LEU A 154 -2.62 -12.49 -22.05
C LEU A 154 -1.47 -11.49 -21.86
#